data_AF-A0A937D8T0-F1
#
_entry.id   AF-A0A937D8T0-F1
#
_cell.length_a   1.000
_cell.length_b   1.000
_cell.length_c   1.000
_cell.angle_alpha   90.00
_cell.angle_beta   90.00
_cell.angle_gamma   90.00
#
_symmetry.space_group_name_H-M   'P 1'
#
loop_
_entity.id
_entity.type
_entity.pdbx_description
1 polymer ?
#
loop_
_entity_poly.entity_id
_entity_poly.type
_entity_poly.pdbx_seq_one_letter_code
_entity_poly.pdbx_strand_id
1 'polypeptide(L)'
;MRAVHGHVRVGLDGEDRGKAEGVPFASPGLGSHGHLVGELFSSRAKLKMTHVPYNGGGPAVVDLMSGHIPTGFMTLGSLSQQVRSGKIRLLAVASAGRVAAFPDVPTFAELGYKELTGATWFGLAGPAQLPREITLKLNSAVRKALADPDVRAKLNAEAIEVGDLDPEKTAEFFRAEYARWAPIARQVPKKAAGPTPKTEAR
;
A
#
# COMPACT_ATOMS: atom_id res chain seq x y z
N MET A 1 -35.36 -28.10 -6.45
CA MET A 1 -34.53 -26.98 -6.96
C MET A 1 -33.30 -26.86 -6.07
N ARG A 2 -32.14 -27.36 -6.52
CA ARG A 2 -30.86 -27.24 -5.80
C ARG A 2 -30.16 -25.97 -6.27
N ALA A 3 -29.93 -25.01 -5.38
CA ALA A 3 -29.02 -23.91 -5.62
C ALA A 3 -27.68 -24.23 -4.95
N VAL A 4 -26.66 -24.50 -5.78
CA VAL A 4 -25.27 -24.62 -5.36
C VAL A 4 -24.72 -23.20 -5.26
N HIS A 5 -24.47 -22.70 -4.05
CA HIS A 5 -23.68 -21.48 -3.84
C HIS A 5 -22.42 -21.89 -3.10
N GLY A 6 -21.30 -21.87 -3.84
CA GLY A 6 -20.00 -22.31 -3.37
C GLY A 6 -19.46 -21.40 -2.27
N HIS A 7 -19.24 -21.99 -1.10
CA HIS A 7 -18.34 -21.43 -0.10
C HIS A 7 -16.91 -21.52 -0.64
N VAL A 8 -16.28 -20.38 -0.92
CA VAL A 8 -14.82 -20.33 -1.07
C VAL A 8 -14.23 -20.61 0.32
N ARG A 9 -13.82 -21.85 0.56
CA ARG A 9 -12.96 -22.20 1.68
C ARG A 9 -11.55 -21.70 1.36
N VAL A 10 -11.10 -20.67 2.06
CA VAL A 10 -9.67 -20.37 2.14
C VAL A 10 -9.07 -21.44 3.07
N GLY A 11 -8.55 -22.50 2.48
CA GLY A 11 -7.83 -23.53 3.22
C GLY A 11 -6.53 -22.96 3.77
N LEU A 12 -6.46 -22.82 5.09
CA LEU A 12 -5.19 -22.70 5.82
C LEU A 12 -4.61 -24.08 6.20
N ASP A 13 -5.28 -25.16 5.77
CA ASP A 13 -4.88 -26.52 6.08
C ASP A 13 -3.95 -27.04 4.97
N GLY A 14 -2.69 -27.24 5.36
CA GLY A 14 -1.61 -27.60 4.47
C GLY A 14 -1.75 -29.03 3.94
N GLU A 15 -2.36 -29.17 2.78
CA GLU A 15 -2.34 -30.45 2.04
C GLU A 15 -2.49 -30.24 0.53
N ASP A 16 -1.51 -29.56 -0.09
CA ASP A 16 -1.19 -29.82 -1.50
C ASP A 16 0.28 -29.48 -1.80
N ARG A 17 1.15 -30.51 -1.76
CA ARG A 17 2.60 -30.39 -2.02
C ARG A 17 2.94 -30.68 -3.49
N GLY A 18 2.07 -30.29 -4.42
CA GLY A 18 2.38 -30.24 -5.86
C GLY A 18 2.93 -28.86 -6.26
N LYS A 19 4.26 -28.70 -6.34
CA LYS A 19 4.95 -27.47 -6.77
C LYS A 19 4.37 -26.17 -6.16
N ALA A 20 4.39 -26.03 -4.84
CA ALA A 20 3.75 -24.90 -4.16
C ALA A 20 4.38 -23.54 -4.54
N GLU A 21 3.90 -22.90 -5.60
CA GLU A 21 4.00 -21.46 -5.80
C GLU A 21 3.27 -20.81 -4.61
N GLY A 22 3.94 -19.93 -3.87
CA GLY A 22 3.35 -19.34 -2.67
C GLY A 22 2.06 -18.57 -2.97
N VAL A 23 1.24 -18.30 -1.96
CA VAL A 23 -0.03 -17.55 -2.11
C VAL A 23 0.25 -16.22 -2.83
N PRO A 24 -0.31 -16.00 -4.03
CA PRO A 24 -0.01 -14.80 -4.79
C PRO A 24 -0.64 -13.57 -4.14
N PHE A 25 0.11 -12.47 -4.12
CA PHE A 25 -0.39 -11.18 -3.65
C PHE A 25 -0.10 -10.05 -4.64
N ALA A 26 -1.11 -9.22 -4.87
CA ALA A 26 -1.00 -8.03 -5.69
C ALA A 26 -0.40 -6.85 -4.90
N SER A 27 0.27 -5.95 -5.62
CA SER A 27 0.61 -4.61 -5.13
C SER A 27 0.56 -3.60 -6.27
N PRO A 28 0.54 -2.28 -5.97
CA PRO A 28 0.65 -1.23 -6.99
C PRO A 28 1.98 -1.18 -7.75
N GLY A 29 2.98 -1.98 -7.40
CA GLY A 29 4.22 -2.11 -8.16
C GLY A 29 5.44 -2.48 -7.32
N LEU A 30 6.55 -2.76 -8.01
CA LEU A 30 7.83 -3.09 -7.38
C LEU A 30 8.32 -1.91 -6.53
N GLY A 31 8.67 -2.18 -5.28
CA GLY A 31 9.16 -1.18 -4.32
C GLY A 31 8.07 -0.27 -3.72
N SER A 32 6.81 -0.47 -4.11
CA SER A 32 5.69 0.21 -3.45
C SER A 32 5.57 -0.20 -1.99
N HIS A 33 4.92 0.64 -1.17
CA HIS A 33 4.63 0.31 0.22
C HIS A 33 3.90 -1.04 0.36
N GLY A 34 2.92 -1.31 -0.52
CA GLY A 34 2.21 -2.58 -0.57
C GLY A 34 3.13 -3.78 -0.82
N HIS A 35 4.10 -3.66 -1.72
CA HIS A 35 5.11 -4.70 -1.93
C HIS A 35 5.94 -4.95 -0.66
N LEU A 36 6.45 -3.89 -0.02
CA LEU A 36 7.28 -4.00 1.18
C LEU A 36 6.51 -4.62 2.36
N VAL A 37 5.25 -4.23 2.56
CA VAL A 37 4.38 -4.79 3.60
C VAL A 37 4.08 -6.26 3.32
N GLY A 38 3.78 -6.63 2.06
CA GLY A 38 3.49 -8.01 1.70
C GLY A 38 4.67 -8.95 1.93
N GLU A 39 5.87 -8.52 1.55
CA GLU A 39 7.11 -9.28 1.79
C GLU A 39 7.44 -9.40 3.29
N LEU A 40 7.29 -8.30 4.03
CA LEU A 40 7.51 -8.32 5.48
C LEU A 40 6.48 -9.21 6.18
N PHE A 41 5.20 -9.16 5.78
CA PHE A 41 4.17 -10.05 6.32
C PHE A 41 4.46 -11.52 5.99
N SER A 42 4.78 -11.83 4.73
CA SER A 42 5.20 -13.16 4.27
C SER A 42 6.31 -13.73 5.16
N SER A 43 7.35 -12.93 5.42
CA SER A 43 8.47 -13.30 6.31
C SER A 43 8.04 -13.52 7.76
N ARG A 44 7.23 -12.62 8.33
CA ARG A 44 6.87 -12.61 9.76
C ARG A 44 5.81 -13.65 10.11
N ALA A 45 4.82 -13.82 9.24
CA ALA A 45 3.81 -14.86 9.34
C ALA A 45 4.36 -16.25 8.94
N LYS A 46 5.59 -16.33 8.44
CA LYS A 46 6.22 -17.55 7.90
C LYS A 46 5.35 -18.21 6.81
N LEU A 47 4.68 -17.38 6.02
CA LEU A 47 3.85 -17.81 4.90
C LEU A 47 4.69 -17.72 3.63
N LYS A 48 4.57 -18.72 2.75
CA LYS A 48 5.13 -18.61 1.41
C LYS A 48 4.17 -17.79 0.56
N MET A 49 4.48 -16.53 0.32
CA MET A 49 3.70 -15.66 -0.57
C MET A 49 4.51 -15.28 -1.81
N THR A 50 3.83 -15.04 -2.94
CA THR A 50 4.45 -14.68 -4.21
C THR A 50 3.97 -13.31 -4.67
N HIS A 51 4.89 -12.35 -4.79
CA HIS A 51 4.54 -11.02 -5.27
C HIS A 51 4.16 -11.00 -6.75
N VAL A 52 3.03 -10.37 -7.07
CA VAL A 52 2.59 -10.04 -8.43
C VAL A 52 2.53 -8.52 -8.56
N PRO A 53 3.52 -7.89 -9.22
CA PRO A 53 3.56 -6.44 -9.38
C PRO A 53 2.59 -5.97 -10.48
N TYR A 54 1.88 -4.88 -10.22
CA TYR A 54 1.08 -4.16 -11.21
C TYR A 54 1.66 -2.77 -11.48
N ASN A 55 1.20 -2.11 -12.55
CA ASN A 55 1.53 -0.72 -12.87
C ASN A 55 0.53 0.26 -12.23
N GLY A 56 0.41 0.21 -10.90
CA GLY A 56 -0.54 1.01 -10.12
C GLY A 56 -1.70 0.21 -9.53
N GLY A 57 -2.51 0.89 -8.71
CA GLY A 57 -3.59 0.26 -7.94
C GLY A 57 -4.76 -0.24 -8.79
N GLY A 58 -5.12 0.48 -9.85
CA GLY A 58 -6.30 0.16 -10.68
C GLY A 58 -6.29 -1.25 -11.26
N PRO A 59 -5.25 -1.65 -12.03
CA PRO A 59 -5.16 -3.01 -12.58
C PRO A 59 -5.17 -4.11 -11.50
N ALA A 60 -4.49 -3.88 -10.37
CA ALA A 60 -4.48 -4.82 -9.25
C ALA A 60 -5.88 -5.01 -8.63
N VAL A 61 -6.66 -3.93 -8.49
CA VAL A 61 -8.03 -3.99 -7.96
C VAL A 61 -8.93 -4.83 -8.86
N VAL A 62 -8.78 -4.73 -10.18
CA VAL A 62 -9.56 -5.52 -11.14
C VAL A 62 -9.30 -7.02 -10.96
N ASP A 63 -8.03 -7.43 -10.86
CA ASP A 63 -7.68 -8.83 -10.69
C ASP A 63 -8.05 -9.40 -9.31
N LEU A 64 -8.05 -8.56 -8.26
CA LEU A 64 -8.60 -8.93 -6.96
C LEU A 64 -10.11 -9.15 -7.03
N MET A 65 -10.84 -8.28 -7.73
CA MET A 65 -12.29 -8.38 -7.90
C MET A 65 -12.72 -9.58 -8.75
N SER A 66 -11.95 -9.94 -9.78
CA SER A 66 -12.22 -11.11 -10.62
C SER A 66 -11.78 -12.42 -9.98
N GLY A 67 -11.00 -12.36 -8.90
CA GLY A 67 -10.43 -13.53 -8.23
C GLY A 67 -9.22 -14.14 -8.96
N HIS A 68 -8.64 -13.44 -9.92
CA HIS A 68 -7.39 -13.87 -10.58
C HIS A 68 -6.22 -13.90 -9.60
N ILE A 69 -6.17 -12.93 -8.68
CA ILE A 69 -5.23 -12.92 -7.56
C ILE A 69 -6.03 -12.95 -6.25
N PRO A 70 -5.73 -13.85 -5.31
CA PRO A 70 -6.55 -14.07 -4.13
C PRO A 70 -6.33 -13.04 -3.02
N THR A 71 -5.18 -12.36 -3.00
CA THR A 71 -4.81 -11.41 -1.93
C THR A 71 -4.05 -10.21 -2.46
N GLY A 72 -4.01 -9.11 -1.72
CA GLY A 72 -3.25 -7.94 -2.13
C GLY A 72 -2.95 -7.01 -0.96
N PHE A 73 -1.81 -6.33 -1.06
CA PHE A 73 -1.40 -5.28 -0.14
C PHE A 73 -1.49 -3.95 -0.89
N MET A 74 -2.55 -3.21 -0.60
CA MET A 74 -2.97 -2.05 -1.40
C MET A 74 -3.17 -0.83 -0.50
N THR A 75 -3.13 0.36 -1.08
CA THR A 75 -3.54 1.58 -0.38
C THR A 75 -5.06 1.61 -0.23
N LEU A 76 -5.56 1.90 0.97
CA LEU A 76 -7.00 1.83 1.27
C LEU A 76 -7.86 2.72 0.35
N GLY A 77 -7.37 3.91 -0.03
CA GLY A 77 -8.05 4.79 -0.97
C GLY A 77 -8.42 4.09 -2.29
N SER A 78 -7.50 3.27 -2.83
CA SER A 78 -7.68 2.53 -4.09
C SER A 78 -8.71 1.38 -4.01
N LEU A 79 -9.04 0.90 -2.81
CA LEU A 79 -9.96 -0.22 -2.58
C LEU A 79 -11.29 0.21 -1.93
N SER A 80 -11.40 1.47 -1.50
CA SER A 80 -12.46 1.90 -0.57
C SER A 80 -13.87 1.57 -1.06
N GLN A 81 -14.18 1.77 -2.35
CA GLN A 81 -15.48 1.48 -2.94
C GLN A 81 -15.76 -0.03 -3.06
N GLN A 82 -14.73 -0.79 -3.38
CA GLN A 82 -14.77 -2.24 -3.58
C GLN A 82 -14.92 -2.96 -2.24
N VAL A 83 -14.32 -2.42 -1.18
CA VAL A 83 -14.51 -2.88 0.20
C VAL A 83 -15.92 -2.56 0.67
N ARG A 84 -16.40 -1.33 0.48
CA ARG A 84 -17.78 -0.94 0.87
C ARG A 84 -18.86 -1.75 0.15
N SER A 85 -18.64 -2.09 -1.12
CA SER A 85 -19.56 -2.92 -1.91
C SER A 85 -19.44 -4.43 -1.62
N GLY A 86 -18.53 -4.85 -0.75
CA GLY A 86 -18.32 -6.26 -0.39
C GLY A 86 -17.64 -7.10 -1.47
N LYS A 87 -17.18 -6.50 -2.58
CA LYS A 87 -16.47 -7.20 -3.65
C LYS A 87 -15.04 -7.58 -3.27
N ILE A 88 -14.44 -6.81 -2.36
CA ILE A 88 -13.13 -7.11 -1.77
C ILE A 88 -13.29 -7.10 -0.25
N ARG A 89 -12.73 -8.11 0.42
CA ARG A 89 -12.73 -8.17 1.88
C ARG A 89 -11.45 -7.54 2.42
N LEU A 90 -11.59 -6.49 3.23
CA LEU A 90 -10.48 -5.91 3.97
C LEU A 90 -10.17 -6.76 5.21
N LEU A 91 -8.94 -7.28 5.32
CA LEU A 91 -8.54 -8.20 6.39
C LEU A 91 -7.82 -7.52 7.55
N ALA A 92 -6.97 -6.55 7.25
CA ALA A 92 -6.24 -5.76 8.22
C ALA A 92 -5.84 -4.41 7.62
N VAL A 93 -5.57 -3.43 8.48
CA VAL A 93 -5.00 -2.14 8.09
C VAL A 93 -3.60 -1.95 8.67
N ALA A 94 -2.72 -1.30 7.91
CA ALA A 94 -1.36 -0.96 8.34
C ALA A 94 -1.29 0.38 9.11
N SER A 95 -2.41 1.07 9.33
CA SER A 95 -2.46 2.29 10.13
C SER A 95 -2.18 2.03 11.61
N ALA A 96 -1.79 3.08 12.34
CA ALA A 96 -1.48 2.99 13.78
C ALA A 96 -2.70 2.62 14.64
N GLY A 97 -3.90 2.98 14.17
CA GLY A 97 -5.18 2.61 14.76
C GLY A 97 -6.15 2.13 13.67
N ARG A 98 -7.31 1.64 14.09
CA ARG A 98 -8.37 1.26 13.16
C ARG A 98 -8.89 2.49 12.42
N VAL A 99 -9.34 2.28 11.19
CA VAL A 99 -9.90 3.36 10.37
C VAL A 99 -11.37 3.55 10.72
N ALA A 100 -11.79 4.77 11.03
CA ALA A 100 -13.17 5.05 11.45
C ALA A 100 -14.24 4.59 10.44
N ALA A 101 -13.92 4.60 9.15
CA ALA A 101 -14.79 4.08 8.09
C ALA A 101 -14.93 2.55 8.08
N PHE A 102 -14.03 1.82 8.75
CA PHE A 102 -13.98 0.36 8.84
C PHE A 102 -13.61 -0.09 10.28
N PRO A 103 -14.44 0.24 11.29
CA PRO A 103 -14.08 0.09 12.70
C PRO A 103 -13.92 -1.37 13.15
N ASP A 104 -14.51 -2.32 12.43
CA ASP A 104 -14.43 -3.75 12.72
C ASP A 104 -13.16 -4.41 12.16
N VAL A 105 -12.42 -3.71 11.30
CA VAL A 105 -11.19 -4.23 10.70
C VAL A 105 -10.01 -3.97 11.64
N PRO A 106 -9.29 -5.01 12.08
CA PRO A 106 -8.15 -4.85 12.97
C PRO A 106 -6.96 -4.23 12.25
N THR A 107 -6.05 -3.65 13.03
CA THR A 107 -4.72 -3.27 12.56
C THR A 107 -3.79 -4.48 12.54
N PHE A 108 -2.74 -4.44 11.72
CA PHE A 108 -1.67 -5.44 11.81
C PHE A 108 -1.01 -5.49 13.20
N ALA A 109 -0.93 -4.35 13.90
CA ALA A 109 -0.40 -4.29 15.26
C ALA A 109 -1.27 -5.07 16.27
N GLU A 110 -2.59 -4.98 16.15
CA GLU A 110 -3.54 -5.77 16.97
C GLU A 110 -3.42 -7.28 16.67
N LEU A 111 -3.04 -7.64 15.45
CA LEU A 111 -2.79 -9.02 15.03
C LEU A 111 -1.37 -9.53 15.39
N GLY A 112 -0.57 -8.73 16.09
CA GLY A 112 0.78 -9.11 16.55
C GLY A 112 1.94 -8.71 15.61
N TYR A 113 1.66 -7.99 14.53
CA TYR A 113 2.65 -7.56 13.52
C TYR A 113 2.88 -6.04 13.54
N LYS A 114 3.36 -5.51 14.67
CA LYS A 114 3.55 -4.06 14.90
C LYS A 114 4.52 -3.41 13.90
N GLU A 115 5.47 -4.17 13.39
CA GLU A 115 6.44 -3.76 12.39
C GLU A 115 5.81 -3.41 11.04
N LEU A 116 4.61 -3.95 10.75
CA LEU A 116 3.83 -3.66 9.54
C LEU A 116 3.04 -2.35 9.63
N THR A 117 3.08 -1.65 10.76
CA THR A 117 2.34 -0.39 10.94
C THR A 117 2.97 0.76 10.15
N GLY A 118 2.53 1.04 8.94
CA GLY A 118 2.91 2.24 8.20
C GLY A 118 1.76 2.70 7.31
N ALA A 119 1.45 3.99 7.36
CA ALA A 119 0.51 4.58 6.41
C ALA A 119 1.26 4.92 5.12
N THR A 120 0.58 4.78 3.98
CA THR A 120 1.06 5.43 2.74
C THR A 120 0.96 6.94 2.95
N TRP A 121 2.06 7.65 2.68
CA TRP A 121 2.12 9.10 2.80
C TRP A 121 2.64 9.72 1.50
N PHE A 122 2.34 11.00 1.31
CA PHE A 122 2.79 11.79 0.18
C PHE A 122 3.53 13.02 0.70
N GLY A 123 4.60 13.41 0.01
CA GLY A 123 5.38 14.57 0.38
C GLY A 123 6.07 15.18 -0.84
N LEU A 124 6.36 16.48 -0.74
CA LEU A 124 7.10 17.21 -1.76
C LEU A 124 8.57 17.31 -1.31
N ALA A 125 9.48 16.91 -2.19
CA ALA A 125 10.91 17.05 -1.98
C ALA A 125 11.54 17.87 -3.11
N GLY A 126 12.58 18.63 -2.79
CA GLY A 126 13.40 19.37 -3.76
C GLY A 126 14.84 18.86 -3.78
N PRO A 127 15.70 19.45 -4.63
CA PRO A 127 17.14 19.15 -4.66
C PRO A 127 17.81 19.34 -3.29
N ALA A 128 18.85 18.57 -3.00
CA ALA A 128 19.51 18.56 -1.69
C ALA A 128 20.04 19.92 -1.22
N GLN A 129 20.42 20.81 -2.14
CA GLN A 129 20.91 22.17 -1.83
C GLN A 129 19.89 23.26 -2.15
N LEU A 130 18.58 22.95 -2.14
CA LEU A 130 17.55 23.97 -2.37
C LEU A 130 17.67 25.08 -1.31
N PRO A 131 17.82 26.36 -1.71
CA PRO A 131 17.95 27.46 -0.75
C PRO A 131 16.74 27.56 0.18
N ARG A 132 16.96 27.84 1.47
CA ARG A 132 15.91 27.90 2.49
C ARG A 132 14.75 28.82 2.10
N GLU A 133 15.05 29.96 1.49
CA GLU A 133 14.03 30.90 1.04
C GLU A 133 13.09 30.28 0.00
N ILE A 134 13.62 29.49 -0.94
CA ILE A 134 12.81 28.78 -1.95
C ILE A 134 11.99 27.67 -1.30
N THR A 135 12.58 26.92 -0.36
CA THR A 135 11.85 25.92 0.44
C THR A 135 10.64 26.53 1.14
N LEU A 136 10.82 27.69 1.79
CA LEU A 136 9.74 28.38 2.49
C LEU A 136 8.67 28.91 1.51
N LYS A 137 9.08 29.44 0.34
CA LYS A 137 8.12 29.87 -0.71
C LYS A 137 7.28 28.71 -1.22
N LEU A 138 7.89 27.57 -1.54
CA LEU A 138 7.18 26.36 -1.97
C LEU A 138 6.26 25.82 -0.87
N ASN A 139 6.75 25.76 0.37
CA ASN A 139 5.95 25.33 1.50
C ASN A 139 4.72 26.23 1.70
N SER A 140 4.88 27.56 1.62
CA SER A 140 3.77 28.50 1.71
C SER A 140 2.74 28.30 0.60
N ALA A 141 3.16 28.01 -0.63
CA ALA A 141 2.26 27.72 -1.73
C ALA A 141 1.48 26.42 -1.51
N VAL A 142 2.15 25.36 -1.04
CA VAL A 142 1.50 24.09 -0.67
C VAL A 142 0.50 24.29 0.46
N ARG A 143 0.86 25.01 1.51
CA ARG A 143 -0.06 25.35 2.63
C ARG A 143 -1.30 26.07 2.13
N LYS A 144 -1.15 27.03 1.22
CA LYS A 144 -2.27 27.76 0.63
C LYS A 144 -3.17 26.83 -0.19
N ALA A 145 -2.61 25.95 -1.01
CA ALA A 145 -3.38 24.98 -1.79
C ALA A 145 -4.12 23.97 -0.90
N LEU A 146 -3.49 23.48 0.16
CA LEU A 146 -4.11 22.53 1.11
C LEU A 146 -5.12 23.19 2.06
N ALA A 147 -5.15 24.52 2.14
CA ALA A 147 -6.20 25.25 2.84
C ALA A 147 -7.49 25.39 2.02
N ASP A 148 -7.43 25.15 0.71
CA ASP A 148 -8.59 25.20 -0.17
C ASP A 148 -9.58 24.06 0.16
N PRO A 149 -10.85 24.37 0.46
CA PRO A 149 -11.84 23.35 0.82
C PRO A 149 -12.08 22.29 -0.26
N ASP A 150 -12.02 22.64 -1.54
CA ASP A 150 -12.24 21.71 -2.65
C ASP A 150 -11.07 20.72 -2.77
N VAL A 151 -9.84 21.21 -2.54
CA VAL A 151 -8.65 20.35 -2.48
C VAL A 151 -8.75 19.39 -1.29
N ARG A 152 -9.12 19.90 -0.10
CA ARG A 152 -9.29 19.06 1.09
C ARG A 152 -10.40 18.02 0.91
N ALA A 153 -11.52 18.40 0.28
CA ALA A 153 -12.62 17.49 0.02
C ALA A 153 -12.19 16.33 -0.89
N LYS A 154 -11.41 16.61 -1.95
CA LYS A 154 -10.85 15.59 -2.84
C LYS A 154 -9.88 14.65 -2.12
N LEU A 155 -8.96 15.20 -1.32
CA LEU A 155 -8.02 14.38 -0.53
C LEU A 155 -8.77 13.48 0.46
N ASN A 156 -9.74 14.02 1.19
CA ASN A 156 -10.57 13.26 2.12
C ASN A 156 -11.37 12.15 1.43
N ALA A 157 -11.86 12.38 0.20
CA ALA A 157 -12.56 11.37 -0.58
C ALA A 157 -11.66 10.17 -0.92
N GLU A 158 -10.34 10.38 -1.01
CA GLU A 158 -9.33 9.33 -1.18
C GLU A 158 -8.77 8.80 0.16
N ALA A 159 -9.32 9.24 1.30
CA ALA A 159 -8.84 8.96 2.65
C ALA A 159 -7.39 9.44 2.89
N ILE A 160 -7.01 10.56 2.26
CA ILE A 160 -5.73 11.24 2.47
C ILE A 160 -5.95 12.38 3.46
N GLU A 161 -5.28 12.29 4.60
CA GLU A 161 -5.28 13.35 5.61
C GLU A 161 -4.10 14.30 5.39
N VAL A 162 -4.33 15.60 5.59
CA VAL A 162 -3.26 16.60 5.55
C VAL A 162 -2.46 16.52 6.86
N GLY A 163 -1.20 16.11 6.75
CA GLY A 163 -0.26 16.02 7.86
C GLY A 163 0.35 17.36 8.28
N ASP A 164 1.40 17.30 9.11
CA ASP A 164 2.18 18.48 9.48
C ASP A 164 2.87 19.07 8.25
N LEU A 165 2.73 20.39 8.06
CA LEU A 165 3.27 21.11 6.91
C LEU A 165 4.54 21.89 7.26
N ASP A 166 5.13 21.68 8.44
CA ASP A 166 6.42 22.22 8.81
C ASP A 166 7.57 21.55 8.01
N PRO A 167 8.41 22.29 7.27
CA PRO A 167 9.47 21.71 6.44
C PRO A 167 10.49 20.89 7.24
N GLU A 168 10.90 21.39 8.40
CA GLU A 168 11.90 20.75 9.25
C GLU A 168 11.37 19.43 9.82
N LYS A 169 10.14 19.41 10.35
CA LYS A 169 9.48 18.17 10.79
C LYS A 169 9.20 17.21 9.62
N THR A 170 8.86 17.73 8.44
CA THR A 170 8.70 16.88 7.24
C THR A 170 10.02 16.20 6.89
N ALA A 171 11.14 16.92 6.96
CA ALA A 171 12.46 16.35 6.73
C ALA A 171 12.85 15.30 7.79
N GLU A 172 12.49 15.52 9.06
CA GLU A 172 12.64 14.52 10.13
C GLU A 172 11.82 13.25 9.86
N PHE A 173 10.57 13.42 9.44
CA PHE A 173 9.70 12.31 9.07
C PHE A 173 10.26 11.50 7.91
N PHE A 174 10.75 12.15 6.85
CA PHE A 174 11.41 11.47 5.73
C PHE A 174 12.63 10.66 6.19
N ARG A 175 13.46 11.22 7.08
CA ARG A 175 14.63 10.51 7.65
C ARG A 175 14.20 9.29 8.47
N ALA A 176 13.15 9.42 9.28
CA ALA A 176 12.63 8.32 10.10
C ALA A 176 12.05 7.19 9.22
N GLU A 177 11.26 7.54 8.20
CA GLU A 177 10.71 6.57 7.26
C GLU A 177 11.81 5.88 6.44
N TYR A 178 12.83 6.61 5.99
CA TYR A 178 13.98 6.01 5.32
C TYR A 178 14.71 5.02 6.24
N ALA A 179 15.04 5.43 7.48
CA ALA A 179 15.73 4.58 8.45
C ALA A 179 14.95 3.29 8.74
N ARG A 180 13.61 3.37 8.74
CA ARG A 180 12.73 2.24 8.96
C ARG A 180 12.62 1.32 7.74
N TRP A 181 12.36 1.87 6.56
CA TRP A 181 12.01 1.07 5.38
C TRP A 181 13.22 0.67 4.53
N ALA A 182 14.33 1.42 4.54
CA ALA A 182 15.51 1.07 3.76
C ALA A 182 16.10 -0.31 4.12
N PRO A 183 16.20 -0.73 5.40
CA PRO A 183 16.64 -2.08 5.74
C PRO A 183 15.71 -3.16 5.19
N ILE A 184 14.39 -2.94 5.26
CA ILE A 184 13.38 -3.88 4.74
C ILE A 184 13.49 -3.98 3.22
N ALA A 185 13.53 -2.84 2.52
CA ALA A 185 13.65 -2.80 1.07
C ALA A 185 14.93 -3.45 0.54
N ARG A 186 16.01 -3.49 1.32
CA ARG A 186 17.25 -4.20 0.97
C ARG A 186 17.15 -5.72 1.12
N GLN A 187 16.26 -6.20 1.99
CA GLN A 187 16.02 -7.63 2.21
C GLN A 187 15.02 -8.20 1.21
N VAL A 188 14.15 -7.35 0.65
CA VAL A 188 13.17 -7.76 -0.36
C VAL A 188 13.89 -8.14 -1.67
N PRO A 189 13.66 -9.35 -2.21
CA PRO A 189 14.25 -9.77 -3.47
C PRO A 189 13.89 -8.78 -4.59
N LYS A 190 14.92 -8.23 -5.24
CA LYS A 190 14.74 -7.46 -6.48
C LYS A 190 14.47 -8.45 -7.61
N LYS A 191 13.27 -9.03 -7.68
CA LYS A 191 12.89 -9.82 -8.85
C LYS A 191 12.65 -8.84 -10.00
N ALA A 192 13.43 -8.98 -11.07
CA ALA A 192 13.41 -8.08 -12.21
C ALA A 192 11.98 -7.91 -12.73
N ALA A 193 11.57 -6.66 -12.95
CA ALA A 193 10.43 -6.38 -13.80
C ALA A 193 10.62 -7.15 -15.11
N GLY A 194 9.54 -7.76 -15.63
CA GLY A 194 9.54 -8.30 -16.99
C GLY A 194 10.05 -7.25 -17.98
N PRO A 195 10.59 -7.69 -19.14
CA PRO A 195 11.37 -6.84 -20.02
C PRO A 195 10.65 -5.52 -20.32
N THR A 196 11.29 -4.41 -19.96
CA THR A 196 10.87 -3.06 -20.37
C THR A 196 10.68 -3.07 -21.89
N PRO A 197 9.53 -2.63 -22.43
CA PRO A 197 9.40 -2.47 -23.88
C PRO A 197 10.51 -1.54 -24.33
N LYS A 198 11.36 -2.01 -25.24
CA LYS A 198 12.32 -1.14 -25.91
C LYS A 198 11.51 -0.11 -26.69
N THR A 199 11.53 1.14 -26.24
CA THR A 199 11.06 2.25 -27.05
C THR A 199 12.02 2.34 -28.24
N GLU A 200 11.61 1.81 -29.38
CA GLU A 200 12.27 2.10 -30.65
C GLU A 200 12.04 3.59 -30.93
N ALA A 201 13.10 4.38 -30.77
CA ALA A 201 13.14 5.73 -31.30
C ALA A 201 13.06 5.65 -32.83
N ARG A 202 12.04 6.30 -33.40
CA ARG A 202 12.04 6.72 -34.81
C ARG A 202 12.47 8.17 -34.89
#